data_AF-A0A843CL22-F1
#
_entry.id   AF-A0A843CL22-F1
#
_cell.length_a   1.000
_cell.length_b   1.000
_cell.length_c   1.000
_cell.angle_alpha   90.00
_cell.angle_beta   90.00
_cell.angle_gamma   90.00
#
_symmetry.space_group_name_H-M   'P 1'
#
loop_
_entity.id
_entity.type
_entity.pdbx_description
1 polymer ?
#
loop_
_entity_poly.entity_id
_entity_poly.type
_entity_poly.pdbx_seq_one_letter_code
_entity_poly.pdbx_strand_id
1 'polypeptide(L)'
;MISDDQNELLTETTADAIRSMKIRGAGLIARKAAESLGNVAESYHGNDVDELKFLLYAESDALLNARPTAVSLHNGVSAVMKAVDEAGDGIDAAGLRLKVMNAAAVFCHNSVQAVSEIARTGAALIKDGDRILTHCNSKAALAPIIEAHRQGKKIEVYATESRPWRQGLLTIRDLAGAGVPVTLIIDSAVRRFMPDIDLIFVGADTICENGDLANKIGTSQIALAAAEAGVPFRSCAETYKFTPRYADGSEVPIEERDISEVISPEDLPEGVRVRNPVFDITPAEYITAFITEDGLVSPDKVRTSVQRWFGKARTDHSDDTYQLYTKAHHHRRTDVAPVTHCTCCSLHLLLTAPVAHCTCCSLHL
;
A
#
# COMPACT_ATOMS: atom_id res chain seq x y z
N MET A 1 -6.45 -39.81 9.50
CA MET A 1 -6.05 -38.74 10.43
C MET A 1 -5.61 -37.58 9.56
N ILE A 2 -6.58 -36.73 9.21
CA ILE A 2 -6.35 -35.50 8.47
C ILE A 2 -5.87 -34.52 9.53
N SER A 3 -4.69 -33.94 9.31
CA SER A 3 -3.99 -33.03 10.22
C SER A 3 -4.87 -31.83 10.59
N ASP A 4 -4.81 -31.44 11.87
CA ASP A 4 -5.53 -30.32 12.48
C ASP A 4 -5.32 -28.96 11.77
N ASP A 5 -4.29 -28.83 10.91
CA ASP A 5 -3.97 -27.64 10.12
C ASP A 5 -5.02 -27.22 9.07
N GLN A 6 -5.91 -28.12 8.64
CA GLN A 6 -6.90 -27.82 7.59
C GLN A 6 -8.23 -27.25 8.15
N ASN A 7 -8.46 -27.34 9.46
CA ASN A 7 -9.71 -26.89 10.09
C ASN A 7 -9.59 -25.47 10.68
N GLU A 8 -8.38 -24.91 10.77
CA GLU A 8 -8.13 -23.55 11.26
C GLU A 8 -8.41 -22.46 10.20
N LEU A 9 -8.65 -22.88 8.95
CA LEU A 9 -8.84 -22.00 7.78
C LEU A 9 -10.29 -21.55 7.53
N LEU A 10 -11.27 -21.98 8.34
CA LEU A 10 -12.69 -21.70 8.12
C LEU A 10 -13.29 -20.60 9.02
N THR A 11 -12.49 -19.97 9.91
CA THR A 11 -13.01 -18.97 10.87
C THR A 11 -12.15 -17.73 11.07
N GLU A 12 -11.01 -17.59 10.38
CA GLU A 12 -10.14 -16.40 10.55
C GLU A 12 -10.73 -15.19 9.82
N THR A 13 -10.99 -14.10 10.55
CA THR A 13 -11.49 -12.85 9.97
C THR A 13 -10.36 -12.08 9.26
N THR A 14 -10.71 -11.14 8.37
CA THR A 14 -9.73 -10.22 7.76
C THR A 14 -8.95 -9.45 8.83
N ALA A 15 -9.62 -9.03 9.90
CA ALA A 15 -8.99 -8.34 11.02
C ALA A 15 -7.95 -9.23 11.73
N ASP A 16 -8.26 -10.51 11.95
CA ASP A 16 -7.32 -11.46 12.55
C ASP A 16 -6.12 -11.73 11.65
N ALA A 17 -6.34 -11.88 10.33
CA ALA A 17 -5.27 -12.06 9.35
C ALA A 17 -4.35 -10.81 9.21
N ILE A 18 -4.90 -9.60 9.39
CA ILE A 18 -4.12 -8.36 9.47
C ILE A 18 -3.33 -8.31 10.78
N ARG A 19 -3.95 -8.65 11.91
CA ARG A 19 -3.32 -8.65 13.24
C ARG A 19 -2.18 -9.67 13.33
N SER A 20 -2.38 -10.87 12.76
CA SER A 20 -1.39 -11.95 12.72
C SER A 20 -0.32 -11.79 11.63
N MET A 21 -0.39 -10.72 10.83
CA MET A 21 0.56 -10.41 9.74
C MET A 21 0.59 -11.43 8.59
N LYS A 22 -0.43 -12.30 8.50
CA LYS A 22 -0.70 -13.11 7.30
C LYS A 22 -0.98 -12.19 6.11
N ILE A 23 -1.78 -11.15 6.32
CA ILE A 23 -1.97 -10.03 5.39
C ILE A 23 -1.03 -8.89 5.81
N ARG A 24 -0.06 -8.55 4.96
CA ARG A 24 0.96 -7.54 5.26
C ARG A 24 1.29 -6.66 4.05
N GLY A 25 1.87 -5.50 4.33
CA GLY A 25 2.18 -4.45 3.36
C GLY A 25 1.04 -3.45 3.27
N ALA A 26 1.37 -2.17 3.44
CA ALA A 26 0.42 -1.07 3.61
C ALA A 26 -0.71 -1.08 2.56
N GLY A 27 -0.39 -1.25 1.28
CA GLY A 27 -1.40 -1.25 0.21
C GLY A 27 -2.27 -2.51 0.16
N LEU A 28 -1.72 -3.68 0.51
CA LEU A 28 -2.52 -4.92 0.55
C LEU A 28 -3.49 -4.90 1.72
N ILE A 29 -3.05 -4.43 2.89
CA ILE A 29 -3.90 -4.27 4.08
C ILE A 29 -5.07 -3.33 3.76
N ALA A 30 -4.80 -2.18 3.14
CA ALA A 30 -5.83 -1.21 2.77
C ALA A 30 -6.91 -1.82 1.84
N ARG A 31 -6.47 -2.53 0.79
CA ARG A 31 -7.41 -3.20 -0.14
C ARG A 31 -8.20 -4.32 0.53
N LYS A 32 -7.56 -5.13 1.38
CA LYS A 32 -8.24 -6.23 2.08
C LYS A 32 -9.27 -5.72 3.08
N ALA A 33 -9.00 -4.61 3.78
CA ALA A 33 -9.97 -3.97 4.65
C ALA A 33 -11.18 -3.41 3.86
N ALA A 34 -10.93 -2.75 2.73
CA ALA A 34 -11.99 -2.26 1.85
C ALA A 34 -12.85 -3.42 1.29
N GLU A 35 -12.20 -4.51 0.83
CA GLU A 35 -12.88 -5.74 0.39
C GLU A 35 -13.74 -6.34 1.50
N SER A 36 -13.24 -6.39 2.75
CA SER A 36 -13.99 -6.93 3.89
C SER A 36 -15.32 -6.20 4.10
N LEU A 37 -15.30 -4.86 4.09
CA LEU A 37 -16.53 -4.04 4.18
C LEU A 37 -17.47 -4.27 2.99
N GLY A 38 -16.93 -4.40 1.78
CA GLY A 38 -17.69 -4.77 0.59
C GLY A 38 -18.38 -6.14 0.74
N ASN A 39 -17.70 -7.13 1.32
CA ASN A 39 -18.23 -8.47 1.55
C ASN A 39 -19.33 -8.49 2.62
N VAL A 40 -19.22 -7.66 3.67
CA VAL A 40 -20.31 -7.48 4.65
C VAL A 40 -21.57 -6.95 3.97
N ALA A 41 -21.42 -5.91 3.14
CA ALA A 41 -22.53 -5.39 2.35
C ALA A 41 -23.10 -6.45 1.38
N GLU A 42 -22.25 -7.18 0.66
CA GLU A 42 -22.67 -8.22 -0.28
C GLU A 42 -23.44 -9.36 0.41
N SER A 43 -22.99 -9.78 1.59
CA SER A 43 -23.56 -10.91 2.33
C SER A 43 -24.87 -10.56 3.08
N TYR A 44 -25.20 -9.28 3.20
CA TYR A 44 -26.42 -8.85 3.86
C TYR A 44 -27.66 -9.08 2.97
N HIS A 45 -28.64 -9.81 3.48
CA HIS A 45 -29.90 -10.14 2.77
C HIS A 45 -31.16 -9.58 3.46
N GLY A 46 -31.00 -8.78 4.51
CA GLY A 46 -32.10 -8.11 5.20
C GLY A 46 -32.57 -6.84 4.49
N ASN A 47 -33.65 -6.25 5.01
CA ASN A 47 -34.24 -5.00 4.50
C ASN A 47 -34.06 -3.82 5.46
N ASP A 48 -33.51 -4.05 6.64
CA ASP A 48 -33.26 -3.01 7.64
C ASP A 48 -31.93 -2.30 7.33
N VAL A 49 -32.01 -0.99 7.07
CA VAL A 49 -30.83 -0.18 6.76
C VAL A 49 -29.96 0.06 8.00
N ASP A 50 -30.57 0.12 9.18
CA ASP A 50 -29.85 0.40 10.43
C ASP A 50 -29.10 -0.86 10.90
N GLU A 51 -29.65 -2.06 10.68
CA GLU A 51 -28.94 -3.32 10.87
C GLU A 51 -27.69 -3.40 9.97
N LEU A 52 -27.82 -3.05 8.69
CA LEU A 52 -26.68 -3.03 7.77
C LEU A 52 -25.60 -2.02 8.22
N LYS A 53 -26.00 -0.80 8.60
CA LYS A 53 -25.07 0.20 9.12
C LYS A 53 -24.34 -0.32 10.36
N PHE A 54 -25.06 -0.93 11.30
CA PHE A 54 -24.47 -1.51 12.50
C PHE A 54 -23.39 -2.56 12.16
N LEU A 55 -23.67 -3.48 11.24
CA LEU A 55 -22.70 -4.50 10.80
C LEU A 55 -21.45 -3.88 10.15
N LEU A 56 -21.62 -2.84 9.34
CA LEU A 56 -20.51 -2.14 8.68
C LEU A 56 -19.63 -1.38 9.68
N TYR A 57 -20.21 -0.69 10.66
CA TYR A 57 -19.45 -0.03 11.72
C TYR A 57 -18.71 -1.07 12.60
N ALA A 58 -19.36 -2.19 12.95
CA ALA A 58 -18.71 -3.25 13.71
C ALA A 58 -17.50 -3.86 12.98
N GLU A 59 -17.62 -4.14 11.67
CA GLU A 59 -16.51 -4.64 10.87
C GLU A 59 -15.40 -3.59 10.74
N SER A 60 -15.76 -2.33 10.52
CA SER A 60 -14.80 -1.23 10.50
C SER A 60 -14.01 -1.15 11.79
N ASP A 61 -14.67 -1.18 12.95
CA ASP A 61 -14.02 -1.12 14.25
C ASP A 61 -13.07 -2.31 14.46
N ALA A 62 -13.49 -3.52 14.06
CA ALA A 62 -12.65 -4.71 14.12
C ALA A 62 -11.37 -4.55 13.27
N LEU A 63 -11.51 -4.02 12.04
CA LEU A 63 -10.39 -3.76 11.13
C LEU A 63 -9.45 -2.70 11.70
N LEU A 64 -9.96 -1.54 12.12
CA LEU A 64 -9.12 -0.45 12.64
C LEU A 64 -8.35 -0.86 13.91
N ASN A 65 -8.99 -1.66 14.77
CA ASN A 65 -8.35 -2.21 15.97
C ASN A 65 -7.32 -3.31 15.67
N ALA A 66 -7.30 -3.89 14.47
CA ALA A 66 -6.31 -4.89 14.11
C ALA A 66 -4.89 -4.32 14.10
N ARG A 67 -4.71 -3.10 13.56
CA ARG A 67 -3.43 -2.35 13.54
C ARG A 67 -3.69 -0.84 13.59
N PRO A 68 -3.93 -0.26 14.80
CA PRO A 68 -4.37 1.13 14.98
C PRO A 68 -3.41 2.22 14.45
N THR A 69 -2.17 1.85 14.19
CA THR A 69 -1.13 2.76 13.70
C THR A 69 -0.99 2.77 12.18
N ALA A 70 -1.65 1.83 11.48
CA ALA A 70 -1.53 1.66 10.04
C ALA A 70 -2.40 2.69 9.28
N VAL A 71 -1.81 3.80 8.86
CA VAL A 71 -2.53 4.87 8.13
C VAL A 71 -3.22 4.38 6.87
N SER A 72 -2.58 3.50 6.10
CA SER A 72 -3.19 2.97 4.87
C SER A 72 -4.45 2.15 5.15
N LEU A 73 -4.49 1.44 6.28
CA LEU A 73 -5.67 0.70 6.75
C LEU A 73 -6.79 1.68 7.09
N HIS A 74 -6.49 2.68 7.91
CA HIS A 74 -7.46 3.74 8.26
C HIS A 74 -8.03 4.42 7.02
N ASN A 75 -7.19 4.80 6.05
CA ASN A 75 -7.63 5.48 4.84
C ASN A 75 -8.42 4.56 3.91
N GLY A 76 -8.10 3.27 3.84
CA GLY A 76 -8.86 2.28 3.07
C GLY A 76 -10.26 2.05 3.66
N VAL A 77 -10.35 1.89 4.98
CA VAL A 77 -11.62 1.78 5.71
C VAL A 77 -12.45 3.07 5.54
N SER A 78 -11.83 4.23 5.77
CA SER A 78 -12.51 5.53 5.68
C SER A 78 -13.03 5.82 4.27
N ALA A 79 -12.31 5.40 3.22
CA ALA A 79 -12.76 5.55 1.84
C ALA A 79 -14.07 4.80 1.56
N VAL A 80 -14.28 3.64 2.19
CA VAL A 80 -15.51 2.85 2.06
C VAL A 80 -16.60 3.36 2.99
N MET A 81 -16.27 3.63 4.27
CA MET A 81 -17.24 4.11 5.27
C MET A 81 -17.82 5.48 4.92
N LYS A 82 -17.09 6.32 4.19
CA LYS A 82 -17.63 7.56 3.61
C LYS A 82 -18.91 7.33 2.79
N ALA A 83 -19.03 6.19 2.09
CA ALA A 83 -20.26 5.88 1.35
C ALA A 83 -21.47 5.68 2.28
N VAL A 84 -21.24 5.16 3.49
CA VAL A 84 -22.24 4.98 4.55
C VAL A 84 -22.64 6.34 5.14
N ASP A 85 -21.64 7.17 5.48
CA ASP A 85 -21.87 8.47 6.11
C ASP A 85 -22.58 9.46 5.17
N GLU A 86 -22.28 9.40 3.86
CA GLU A 86 -22.93 10.22 2.83
C GLU A 86 -24.21 9.58 2.27
N ALA A 87 -24.71 8.50 2.87
CA ALA A 87 -25.94 7.87 2.42
C ALA A 87 -27.14 8.74 2.83
N GLY A 88 -27.89 9.24 1.85
CA GLY A 88 -28.97 10.19 2.10
C GLY A 88 -30.14 9.61 2.91
N ASP A 89 -30.87 10.50 3.59
CA ASP A 89 -32.08 10.18 4.35
C ASP A 89 -33.14 9.58 3.40
N GLY A 90 -33.35 8.27 3.47
CA GLY A 90 -34.28 7.54 2.61
C GLY A 90 -33.66 6.48 1.69
N ILE A 91 -32.35 6.26 1.76
CA ILE A 91 -31.74 5.07 1.14
C ILE A 91 -32.29 3.80 1.80
N ASP A 92 -32.66 2.82 0.99
CA ASP A 92 -33.01 1.48 1.49
C ASP A 92 -31.75 0.61 1.67
N ALA A 93 -31.91 -0.53 2.33
CA ALA A 93 -30.82 -1.47 2.53
C ALA A 93 -30.14 -1.88 1.21
N ALA A 94 -30.92 -2.12 0.15
CA ALA A 94 -30.37 -2.52 -1.15
C ALA A 94 -29.50 -1.44 -1.78
N GLY A 95 -29.94 -0.18 -1.73
CA GLY A 95 -29.18 0.98 -2.19
C GLY A 95 -27.90 1.19 -1.40
N LEU A 96 -27.95 1.06 -0.07
CA LEU A 96 -26.77 1.20 0.77
C LEU A 96 -25.74 0.09 0.49
N ARG A 97 -26.19 -1.17 0.35
CA ARG A 97 -25.32 -2.29 -0.05
C ARG A 97 -24.56 -1.99 -1.33
N LEU A 98 -25.27 -1.59 -2.38
CA LEU A 98 -24.66 -1.30 -3.67
C LEU A 98 -23.66 -0.15 -3.58
N LYS A 99 -23.97 0.89 -2.81
CA LYS A 99 -23.08 2.05 -2.61
C LYS A 99 -21.77 1.64 -1.93
N VAL A 100 -21.83 0.81 -0.88
CA VAL A 100 -20.67 0.30 -0.15
C VAL A 100 -19.83 -0.65 -1.00
N MET A 101 -20.47 -1.62 -1.68
CA MET A 101 -19.79 -2.54 -2.60
C MET A 101 -19.05 -1.78 -3.70
N ASN A 102 -19.68 -0.77 -4.28
CA ASN A 102 -19.05 0.08 -5.29
C ASN A 102 -17.88 0.88 -4.72
N ALA A 103 -18.02 1.47 -3.53
CA ALA A 103 -16.93 2.20 -2.88
C ALA A 103 -15.70 1.32 -2.62
N ALA A 104 -15.91 0.08 -2.13
CA ALA A 104 -14.86 -0.92 -1.93
C ALA A 104 -14.16 -1.28 -3.25
N ALA A 105 -14.94 -1.61 -4.29
CA ALA A 105 -14.41 -1.95 -5.61
C ALA A 105 -13.61 -0.80 -6.24
N VAL A 106 -14.13 0.43 -6.15
CA VAL A 106 -13.46 1.64 -6.64
C VAL A 106 -12.15 1.88 -5.89
N PHE A 107 -12.13 1.77 -4.55
CA PHE A 107 -10.90 1.92 -3.78
C PHE A 107 -9.83 0.90 -4.20
N CYS A 108 -10.22 -0.37 -4.30
CA CYS A 108 -9.30 -1.44 -4.70
C CYS A 108 -8.75 -1.24 -6.11
N HIS A 109 -9.62 -0.87 -7.07
CA HIS A 109 -9.22 -0.54 -8.43
C HIS A 109 -8.21 0.63 -8.45
N ASN A 110 -8.54 1.73 -7.77
CA ASN A 110 -7.67 2.91 -7.71
C ASN A 110 -6.33 2.61 -7.02
N SER A 111 -6.31 1.79 -5.97
CA SER A 111 -5.06 1.37 -5.30
C SER A 111 -4.13 0.62 -6.27
N VAL A 112 -4.67 -0.24 -7.13
CA VAL A 112 -3.88 -0.92 -8.17
C VAL A 112 -3.41 0.05 -9.25
N GLN A 113 -4.31 0.91 -9.76
CA GLN A 113 -3.94 1.91 -10.77
C GLN A 113 -2.88 2.89 -10.25
N ALA A 114 -2.94 3.24 -8.97
CA ALA A 114 -1.97 4.15 -8.37
C ALA A 114 -0.54 3.61 -8.47
N VAL A 115 -0.33 2.31 -8.24
CA VAL A 115 0.97 1.67 -8.40
C VAL A 115 1.45 1.73 -9.85
N SER A 116 0.56 1.56 -10.83
CA SER A 116 0.89 1.69 -12.26
C SER A 116 1.31 3.11 -12.63
N GLU A 117 0.63 4.13 -12.12
CA GLU A 117 0.99 5.54 -12.36
C GLU A 117 2.30 5.95 -11.68
N ILE A 118 2.54 5.44 -10.47
CA ILE A 118 3.83 5.57 -9.78
C ILE A 118 4.94 4.90 -10.61
N ALA A 119 4.69 3.70 -11.16
CA ALA A 119 5.64 2.99 -12.01
C ALA A 119 6.05 3.83 -13.22
N ARG A 120 5.07 4.36 -13.95
CA ARG A 120 5.28 5.21 -15.13
C ARG A 120 6.07 6.47 -14.78
N THR A 121 5.67 7.15 -13.71
CA THR A 121 6.30 8.41 -13.27
C THR A 121 7.73 8.18 -12.78
N GLY A 122 7.95 7.18 -11.94
CA GLY A 122 9.28 6.88 -11.40
C GLY A 122 10.23 6.32 -12.46
N ALA A 123 9.74 5.48 -13.38
CA ALA A 123 10.56 4.95 -14.47
C ALA A 123 11.09 6.05 -15.39
N ALA A 124 10.33 7.12 -15.60
CA ALA A 124 10.77 8.28 -16.37
C ALA A 124 11.93 9.05 -15.72
N LEU A 125 12.15 8.88 -14.41
CA LEU A 125 13.23 9.54 -13.66
C LEU A 125 14.52 8.72 -13.61
N ILE A 126 14.45 7.43 -13.92
CA ILE A 126 15.61 6.54 -14.02
C ILE A 126 16.30 6.77 -15.37
N LYS A 127 17.62 6.88 -15.38
CA LYS A 127 18.44 6.96 -16.60
C LYS A 127 19.01 5.59 -16.95
N ASP A 128 19.41 5.43 -18.21
CA ASP A 128 20.18 4.26 -18.62
C ASP A 128 21.53 4.25 -17.89
N GLY A 129 21.90 3.10 -17.33
CA GLY A 129 23.12 2.94 -16.53
C GLY A 129 22.97 3.20 -15.04
N ASP A 130 21.83 3.71 -14.55
CA ASP A 130 21.64 4.01 -13.12
C ASP A 130 21.77 2.75 -12.25
N ARG A 131 22.48 2.91 -11.13
CA ARG A 131 22.51 1.97 -10.01
C ARG A 131 21.54 2.42 -8.93
N ILE A 132 20.54 1.59 -8.65
CA ILE A 132 19.41 1.95 -7.80
C ILE A 132 19.48 1.18 -6.47
N LEU A 133 19.40 1.86 -5.34
CA LEU A 133 19.23 1.21 -4.03
C LEU A 133 17.76 1.15 -3.62
N THR A 134 17.35 0.02 -3.03
CA THR A 134 16.03 -0.13 -2.42
C THR A 134 16.08 -0.88 -1.09
N HIS A 135 15.00 -0.79 -0.31
CA HIS A 135 14.91 -1.35 1.03
C HIS A 135 13.50 -1.88 1.34
N CYS A 136 13.44 -2.92 2.17
CA CYS A 136 12.24 -3.71 2.42
C CYS A 136 11.67 -4.34 1.12
N ASN A 137 10.38 -4.65 1.09
CA ASN A 137 9.62 -5.09 -0.07
C ASN A 137 8.39 -4.21 -0.27
N SER A 138 8.50 -3.22 -1.16
CA SER A 138 7.42 -2.29 -1.51
C SER A 138 7.08 -2.41 -2.98
N LYS A 139 5.85 -2.83 -3.30
CA LYS A 139 5.39 -2.91 -4.69
C LYS A 139 5.45 -1.55 -5.40
N ALA A 140 5.14 -0.45 -4.70
CA ALA A 140 5.24 0.90 -5.26
C ALA A 140 6.69 1.31 -5.57
N ALA A 141 7.67 0.87 -4.78
CA ALA A 141 9.09 1.16 -5.03
C ALA A 141 9.70 0.30 -6.15
N LEU A 142 9.29 -0.97 -6.22
CA LEU A 142 9.79 -1.89 -7.26
C LEU A 142 9.17 -1.63 -8.63
N ALA A 143 7.92 -1.13 -8.70
CA ALA A 143 7.23 -0.95 -9.96
C ALA A 143 7.96 0.03 -10.94
N PRO A 144 8.47 1.20 -10.51
CA PRO A 144 9.33 2.05 -11.35
C PRO A 144 10.58 1.37 -11.88
N ILE A 145 11.23 0.55 -11.06
CA ILE A 145 12.47 -0.17 -11.40
C ILE A 145 12.18 -1.21 -12.48
N ILE A 146 11.15 -2.03 -12.27
CA ILE A 146 10.71 -3.07 -13.21
C ILE A 146 10.27 -2.42 -14.53
N GLU A 147 9.51 -1.32 -14.47
CA GLU A 147 9.06 -0.60 -15.66
C GLU A 147 10.23 0.03 -16.43
N ALA A 148 11.21 0.62 -15.74
CA ALA A 148 12.43 1.14 -16.38
C ALA A 148 13.23 0.04 -17.10
N HIS A 149 13.36 -1.13 -16.48
CA HIS A 149 14.00 -2.28 -17.11
C HIS A 149 13.20 -2.78 -18.33
N ARG A 150 11.87 -2.86 -18.22
CA ARG A 150 10.98 -3.23 -19.34
C ARG A 150 11.07 -2.27 -20.52
N GLN A 151 11.36 -0.99 -20.26
CA GLN A 151 11.65 0.03 -21.27
C GLN A 151 13.04 -0.13 -21.94
N GLY A 152 13.83 -1.11 -21.53
CA GLY A 152 15.14 -1.43 -22.10
C GLY A 152 16.31 -0.73 -21.43
N LYS A 153 16.11 -0.02 -20.31
CA LYS A 153 17.21 0.62 -19.57
C LYS A 153 18.08 -0.44 -18.89
N LYS A 154 19.39 -0.32 -19.07
CA LYS A 154 20.41 -1.15 -18.44
C LYS A 154 20.69 -0.60 -17.05
N ILE A 155 19.91 -1.07 -16.09
CA ILE A 155 20.02 -0.69 -14.68
C ILE A 155 20.54 -1.86 -13.84
N GLU A 156 21.12 -1.53 -12.70
CA GLU A 156 21.53 -2.48 -11.67
C GLU A 156 20.88 -2.08 -10.34
N VAL A 157 20.39 -3.05 -9.58
CA VAL A 157 19.70 -2.78 -8.31
C VAL A 157 20.49 -3.35 -7.13
N TYR A 158 20.63 -2.56 -6.08
CA TYR A 158 21.09 -2.99 -4.76
C TYR A 158 19.86 -3.08 -3.85
N ALA A 159 19.61 -4.26 -3.30
CA ALA A 159 18.54 -4.49 -2.33
C ALA A 159 19.17 -4.84 -0.99
N THR A 160 18.74 -4.18 0.07
CA THR A 160 19.14 -4.49 1.44
C THR A 160 18.34 -5.68 1.99
N GLU A 161 18.96 -6.51 2.81
CA GLU A 161 18.28 -7.69 3.36
C GLU A 161 17.07 -7.34 4.23
N SER A 162 17.08 -6.20 4.92
CA SER A 162 15.99 -5.68 5.75
C SER A 162 15.69 -6.57 6.97
N ARG A 163 16.62 -6.63 7.93
CA ARG A 163 16.37 -7.30 9.21
C ARG A 163 15.23 -6.62 10.01
N PRO A 164 14.59 -7.34 10.94
CA PRO A 164 14.83 -8.76 11.29
C PRO A 164 14.21 -9.77 10.31
N TRP A 165 13.14 -9.41 9.61
CA TRP A 165 12.34 -10.34 8.79
C TRP A 165 12.90 -10.66 7.41
N ARG A 166 13.98 -9.99 7.01
CA ARG A 166 14.70 -10.22 5.77
C ARG A 166 13.81 -10.02 4.54
N GLN A 167 12.96 -8.98 4.54
CA GLN A 167 12.05 -8.70 3.42
C GLN A 167 12.79 -8.44 2.10
N GLY A 168 14.08 -8.08 2.13
CA GLY A 168 14.93 -8.02 0.95
C GLY A 168 14.96 -9.30 0.12
N LEU A 169 14.74 -10.47 0.75
CA LEU A 169 14.64 -11.74 0.04
C LEU A 169 13.40 -11.85 -0.86
N LEU A 170 12.30 -11.17 -0.48
CA LEU A 170 11.12 -11.04 -1.34
C LEU A 170 11.44 -10.12 -2.52
N THR A 171 12.15 -9.02 -2.24
CA THR A 171 12.53 -8.02 -3.25
C THR A 171 13.46 -8.58 -4.31
N ILE A 172 14.53 -9.28 -3.93
CA ILE A 172 15.43 -9.87 -4.94
C ILE A 172 14.73 -10.94 -5.77
N ARG A 173 13.77 -11.69 -5.19
CA ARG A 173 12.97 -12.68 -5.92
C ARG A 173 12.02 -12.00 -6.91
N ASP A 174 11.33 -10.94 -6.49
CA ASP A 174 10.45 -10.15 -7.36
C ASP A 174 11.24 -9.53 -8.54
N LEU A 175 12.40 -8.93 -8.26
CA LEU A 175 13.25 -8.27 -9.25
C LEU A 175 13.91 -9.28 -10.20
N ALA A 176 14.50 -10.36 -9.68
CA ALA A 176 15.09 -11.41 -10.51
C ALA A 176 14.03 -12.11 -11.37
N GLY A 177 12.83 -12.34 -10.83
CA GLY A 177 11.70 -12.88 -11.58
C GLY A 177 11.24 -11.97 -12.73
N ALA A 178 11.46 -10.66 -12.61
CA ALA A 178 11.23 -9.68 -13.67
C ALA A 178 12.43 -9.46 -14.61
N GLY A 179 13.54 -10.21 -14.42
CA GLY A 179 14.76 -10.10 -15.24
C GLY A 179 15.70 -8.94 -14.86
N VAL A 180 15.40 -8.20 -13.80
CA VAL A 180 16.20 -7.05 -13.35
C VAL A 180 17.47 -7.55 -12.64
N PRO A 181 18.69 -7.13 -13.06
CA PRO A 181 19.92 -7.43 -12.34
C PRO A 181 19.88 -6.87 -10.92
N VAL A 182 20.05 -7.73 -9.92
CA VAL A 182 19.93 -7.35 -8.51
C VAL A 182 21.01 -7.98 -7.64
N THR A 183 21.59 -7.17 -6.76
CA THR A 183 22.59 -7.54 -5.75
C THR A 183 21.98 -7.39 -4.35
N LEU A 184 22.04 -8.45 -3.54
CA LEU A 184 21.64 -8.39 -2.13
C LEU A 184 22.81 -7.91 -1.27
N ILE A 185 22.58 -6.91 -0.42
CA ILE A 185 23.55 -6.42 0.58
C ILE A 185 22.94 -6.50 1.98
N ILE A 186 23.78 -6.61 3.01
CA ILE A 186 23.33 -6.46 4.40
C ILE A 186 23.05 -4.99 4.72
N ASP A 187 22.19 -4.74 5.71
CA ASP A 187 21.75 -3.38 6.07
C ASP A 187 22.94 -2.48 6.46
N SER A 188 23.89 -3.01 7.23
CA SER A 188 25.09 -2.26 7.65
C SER A 188 26.06 -1.90 6.52
N ALA A 189 25.93 -2.52 5.34
CA ALA A 189 26.82 -2.27 4.21
C ALA A 189 26.35 -1.09 3.33
N VAL A 190 25.14 -0.54 3.57
CA VAL A 190 24.55 0.55 2.77
C VAL A 190 25.53 1.68 2.53
N ARG A 191 26.12 2.26 3.59
CA ARG A 191 27.05 3.40 3.45
C ARG A 191 28.28 3.05 2.62
N ARG A 192 28.76 1.79 2.66
CA ARG A 192 29.93 1.37 1.87
C ARG A 192 29.65 1.41 0.37
N PHE A 193 28.44 1.04 -0.04
CA PHE A 193 28.03 1.02 -1.45
C PHE A 193 27.42 2.35 -1.91
N MET A 194 27.04 3.26 -1.01
CA MET A 194 26.42 4.53 -1.36
C MET A 194 27.16 5.35 -2.43
N PRO A 195 28.52 5.43 -2.47
CA PRO A 195 29.23 6.13 -3.53
C PRO A 195 29.01 5.57 -4.95
N ASP A 196 28.54 4.33 -5.05
CA ASP A 196 28.22 3.66 -6.31
C ASP A 196 26.75 3.81 -6.71
N ILE A 197 25.89 4.41 -5.88
CA ILE A 197 24.44 4.51 -6.09
C ILE A 197 24.08 5.86 -6.71
N ASP A 198 23.23 5.83 -7.75
CA ASP A 198 22.76 7.02 -8.46
C ASP A 198 21.38 7.50 -7.98
N LEU A 199 20.55 6.57 -7.49
CA LEU A 199 19.16 6.85 -7.12
C LEU A 199 18.66 5.86 -6.07
N ILE A 200 17.79 6.32 -5.17
CA ILE A 200 17.17 5.46 -4.16
C ILE A 200 15.66 5.52 -4.27
N PHE A 201 15.03 4.36 -4.33
CA PHE A 201 13.58 4.19 -4.23
C PHE A 201 13.20 3.32 -3.04
N VAL A 202 12.40 3.89 -2.13
CA VAL A 202 11.81 3.17 -1.00
C VAL A 202 10.28 3.25 -1.04
N GLY A 203 9.62 2.40 -0.26
CA GLY A 203 8.18 2.52 -0.01
C GLY A 203 7.85 3.57 1.04
N ALA A 204 6.61 3.48 1.51
CA ALA A 204 6.12 4.18 2.68
C ALA A 204 5.04 3.34 3.36
N ASP A 205 4.97 3.43 4.69
CA ASP A 205 3.84 2.99 5.50
C ASP A 205 2.99 4.19 5.92
N THR A 206 3.62 5.32 6.25
CA THR A 206 2.94 6.58 6.61
C THR A 206 3.76 7.79 6.18
N ILE A 207 3.11 8.81 5.64
CA ILE A 207 3.72 10.12 5.37
C ILE A 207 2.91 11.20 6.11
N CYS A 208 3.57 11.94 6.99
CA CYS A 208 2.97 12.96 7.85
C CYS A 208 2.72 14.27 7.10
N GLU A 209 1.98 15.20 7.71
CA GLU A 209 1.64 16.48 7.07
C GLU A 209 2.87 17.36 6.76
N ASN A 210 3.93 17.28 7.56
CA ASN A 210 5.21 17.95 7.30
C ASN A 210 6.11 17.23 6.27
N GLY A 211 5.73 16.02 5.82
CA GLY A 211 6.53 15.19 4.92
C GLY A 211 7.43 14.17 5.60
N ASP A 212 7.42 14.04 6.93
CA ASP A 212 8.16 12.96 7.58
C ASP A 212 7.60 11.59 7.19
N LEU A 213 8.50 10.67 6.89
CA LEU A 213 8.18 9.34 6.39
C LEU A 213 8.42 8.31 7.48
N ALA A 214 7.38 7.58 7.86
CA ALA A 214 7.52 6.33 8.59
C ALA A 214 7.56 5.16 7.60
N ASN A 215 8.63 4.37 7.66
CA ASN A 215 8.84 3.19 6.81
C ASN A 215 9.72 2.17 7.55
N LYS A 216 9.98 1.01 6.93
CA LYS A 216 10.77 -0.09 7.52
C LYS A 216 12.05 0.41 8.21
N ILE A 217 12.31 -0.09 9.43
CA ILE A 217 13.53 0.19 10.19
C ILE A 217 14.79 0.07 9.32
N GLY A 218 15.62 1.11 9.32
CA GLY A 218 16.79 1.24 8.44
C GLY A 218 16.58 2.24 7.30
N THR A 219 15.33 2.62 6.99
CA THR A 219 15.04 3.62 5.96
C THR A 219 15.69 4.97 6.27
N SER A 220 15.60 5.42 7.53
CA SER A 220 16.21 6.68 7.97
C SER A 220 17.73 6.68 7.84
N GLN A 221 18.38 5.55 8.11
CA GLN A 221 19.83 5.39 7.97
C GLN A 221 20.28 5.43 6.51
N ILE A 222 19.50 4.82 5.61
CA ILE A 222 19.74 4.91 4.17
C ILE A 222 19.61 6.36 3.71
N ALA A 223 18.54 7.05 4.14
CA ALA A 223 18.31 8.45 3.78
C ALA A 223 19.45 9.37 4.27
N LEU A 224 19.94 9.15 5.50
CA LEU A 224 21.09 9.87 6.05
C LEU A 224 22.36 9.64 5.21
N ALA A 225 22.68 8.39 4.87
CA ALA A 225 23.85 8.08 4.05
C ALA A 225 23.70 8.64 2.62
N ALA A 226 22.49 8.68 2.07
CA ALA A 226 22.19 9.28 0.79
C ALA A 226 22.42 10.80 0.80
N ALA A 227 21.93 11.47 1.86
CA ALA A 227 22.15 12.90 2.07
C ALA A 227 23.64 13.24 2.20
N GLU A 228 24.41 12.42 2.94
CA GLU A 228 25.88 12.56 3.03
C GLU A 228 26.56 12.47 1.65
N ALA A 229 26.11 11.55 0.79
CA ALA A 229 26.70 11.30 -0.53
C ALA A 229 26.10 12.17 -1.66
N GLY A 230 25.08 12.98 -1.39
CA GLY A 230 24.36 13.75 -2.41
C GLY A 230 23.51 12.89 -3.37
N VAL A 231 23.13 11.68 -2.95
CA VAL A 231 22.32 10.74 -3.75
C VAL A 231 20.83 11.06 -3.56
N PRO A 232 20.04 11.24 -4.64
CA PRO A 232 18.61 11.49 -4.53
C PRO A 232 17.86 10.33 -3.87
N PHE A 233 17.26 10.62 -2.71
CA PHE A 233 16.39 9.69 -1.99
C PHE A 233 14.92 10.01 -2.28
N ARG A 234 14.15 9.05 -2.80
CA ARG A 234 12.74 9.24 -3.15
C ARG A 234 11.88 8.11 -2.59
N SER A 235 10.69 8.48 -2.11
CA SER A 235 9.69 7.52 -1.64
C SER A 235 8.58 7.36 -2.69
N CYS A 236 8.27 6.12 -3.04
CA CYS A 236 7.17 5.76 -3.92
C CYS A 236 5.96 5.38 -3.06
N ALA A 237 4.91 6.18 -3.10
CA ALA A 237 3.78 6.05 -2.20
C ALA A 237 2.47 6.49 -2.86
N GLU A 238 1.45 5.63 -2.74
CA GLU A 238 0.08 5.99 -3.09
C GLU A 238 -0.46 7.08 -2.15
N THR A 239 -1.35 7.94 -2.64
CA THR A 239 -1.84 9.10 -1.86
C THR A 239 -2.55 8.70 -0.56
N TYR A 240 -3.14 7.50 -0.48
CA TYR A 240 -3.74 6.97 0.74
C TYR A 240 -2.74 6.57 1.84
N LYS A 241 -1.43 6.75 1.64
CA LYS A 241 -0.40 6.58 2.68
C LYS A 241 -0.03 7.88 3.38
N PHE A 242 -0.48 9.01 2.85
CA PHE A 242 -0.35 10.30 3.50
C PHE A 242 -1.44 10.46 4.56
N THR A 243 -1.21 11.31 5.57
CA THR A 243 -2.21 11.56 6.59
C THR A 243 -2.14 12.97 7.18
N PRO A 244 -3.30 13.60 7.46
CA PRO A 244 -3.37 14.79 8.31
C PRO A 244 -3.43 14.45 9.82
N ARG A 245 -3.49 13.16 10.19
CA ARG A 245 -3.55 12.72 11.60
C ARG A 245 -2.28 13.07 12.36
N TYR A 246 -1.15 13.00 11.69
CA TYR A 246 0.17 13.26 12.26
C TYR A 246 0.77 14.52 11.64
N ALA A 247 1.00 15.53 12.47
CA ALA A 247 1.61 16.78 12.04
C ALA A 247 3.07 16.55 11.59
N ASP A 248 3.78 15.69 12.31
CA ASP A 248 5.15 15.27 12.04
C ASP A 248 5.41 13.83 12.50
N GLY A 249 6.63 13.33 12.23
CA GLY A 249 6.99 11.95 12.53
C GLY A 249 7.06 11.61 14.02
N SER A 250 7.14 12.60 14.92
CA SER A 250 7.16 12.36 16.37
C SER A 250 5.80 11.90 16.92
N GLU A 251 4.71 12.18 16.21
CA GLU A 251 3.36 11.73 16.57
C GLU A 251 3.05 10.31 16.07
N VAL A 252 3.88 9.73 15.20
CA VAL A 252 3.67 8.39 14.63
C VAL A 252 4.09 7.33 15.66
N PRO A 253 3.18 6.47 16.14
CA PRO A 253 3.54 5.42 17.08
C PRO A 253 4.36 4.33 16.37
N ILE A 254 5.57 4.07 16.86
CA ILE A 254 6.47 3.06 16.31
C ILE A 254 6.16 1.68 16.90
N GLU A 255 5.81 0.73 16.02
CA GLU A 255 5.56 -0.66 16.38
C GLU A 255 6.86 -1.32 16.90
N GLU A 256 6.82 -1.79 18.15
CA GLU A 256 7.81 -2.70 18.73
C GLU A 256 7.27 -4.12 18.66
N ARG A 257 8.09 -5.05 18.18
CA ARG A 257 7.70 -6.46 18.02
C ARG A 257 8.45 -7.38 18.96
N ASP A 258 8.07 -8.65 18.94
CA ASP A 258 8.70 -9.70 19.73
C ASP A 258 10.22 -9.76 19.46
N ILE A 259 11.00 -9.91 20.52
CA ILE A 259 12.47 -9.92 20.45
C ILE A 259 13.02 -11.19 19.79
N SER A 260 12.22 -12.27 19.75
CA SER A 260 12.59 -13.54 19.10
C SER A 260 12.82 -13.39 17.59
N GLU A 261 12.28 -12.35 16.96
CA GLU A 261 12.56 -12.00 15.56
C GLU A 261 14.03 -11.56 15.36
N VAL A 262 14.63 -10.98 16.40
CA VAL A 262 16.00 -10.45 16.40
C VAL A 262 16.99 -11.51 16.89
N ILE A 263 16.72 -12.11 18.05
CA ILE A 263 17.63 -13.01 18.75
C ILE A 263 16.84 -14.11 19.48
N SER A 264 17.37 -15.34 19.52
CA SER A 264 16.77 -16.40 20.32
C SER A 264 16.79 -16.00 21.81
N PRO A 265 15.69 -16.18 22.57
CA PRO A 265 15.69 -15.95 24.01
C PRO A 265 16.78 -16.73 24.76
N GLU A 266 17.17 -17.90 24.25
CA GLU A 266 18.22 -18.76 24.84
C GLU A 266 19.63 -18.16 24.72
N ASP A 267 19.86 -17.29 23.72
CA ASP A 267 21.14 -16.62 23.50
C ASP A 267 21.29 -15.34 24.34
N LEU A 268 20.22 -14.91 25.04
CA LEU A 268 20.17 -13.65 25.75
C LEU A 268 20.60 -13.82 27.21
N PRO A 269 21.70 -13.18 27.66
CA PRO A 269 22.09 -13.22 29.06
C PRO A 269 21.03 -12.58 29.96
N GLU A 270 20.93 -13.07 31.20
CA GLU A 270 20.01 -12.52 32.19
C GLU A 270 20.23 -11.00 32.40
N GLY A 271 19.15 -10.23 32.42
CA GLY A 271 19.17 -8.79 32.64
C GLY A 271 19.43 -7.93 31.40
N VAL A 272 19.73 -8.52 30.23
CA VAL A 272 19.86 -7.76 28.98
C VAL A 272 18.48 -7.42 28.41
N ARG A 273 18.28 -6.16 28.04
CA ARG A 273 17.05 -5.69 27.38
C ARG A 273 17.29 -5.55 25.87
N VAL A 274 16.39 -6.12 25.08
CA VAL A 274 16.38 -6.01 23.61
C VAL A 274 15.17 -5.19 23.19
N ARG A 275 15.35 -4.36 22.14
CA ARG A 275 14.29 -3.58 21.51
C ARG A 275 14.19 -3.99 20.05
N ASN A 276 12.98 -4.05 19.51
CA ASN A 276 12.74 -4.44 18.12
C ASN A 276 11.73 -3.48 17.46
N PRO A 277 12.10 -2.21 17.25
CA PRO A 277 11.31 -1.31 16.44
C PRO A 277 11.37 -1.76 14.98
N VAL A 278 10.22 -1.90 14.33
CA VAL A 278 10.16 -2.39 12.93
C VAL A 278 9.89 -1.30 11.90
N PHE A 279 9.78 -0.06 12.36
CA PHE A 279 9.72 1.15 11.55
C PHE A 279 10.65 2.21 12.15
N ASP A 280 11.11 3.15 11.33
CA ASP A 280 11.77 4.38 11.75
C ASP A 280 11.18 5.60 11.03
N ILE A 281 11.56 6.78 11.51
CA ILE A 281 11.16 8.06 10.94
C ILE A 281 12.32 8.62 10.13
N THR A 282 12.08 8.85 8.84
CA THR A 282 12.96 9.61 7.95
C THR A 282 12.47 11.05 7.89
N PRO A 283 13.28 12.02 8.36
CA PRO A 283 12.96 13.44 8.24
C PRO A 283 12.72 13.87 6.79
N ALA A 284 11.74 14.75 6.58
CA ALA A 284 11.39 15.27 5.26
C ALA A 284 12.58 15.90 4.50
N GLU A 285 13.56 16.47 5.24
CA GLU A 285 14.77 17.10 4.67
C GLU A 285 15.69 16.13 3.93
N TYR A 286 15.64 14.83 4.22
CA TYR A 286 16.42 13.82 3.50
C TYR A 286 15.70 13.29 2.25
N ILE A 287 14.43 13.67 2.05
CA ILE A 287 13.61 13.16 0.95
C ILE A 287 13.62 14.19 -0.17
N THR A 288 14.08 13.79 -1.36
CA THR A 288 14.13 14.69 -2.52
C THR A 288 12.78 14.83 -3.23
N ALA A 289 11.96 13.76 -3.23
CA ALA A 289 10.60 13.78 -3.75
C ALA A 289 9.79 12.55 -3.31
N PHE A 290 8.47 12.71 -3.28
CA PHE A 290 7.50 11.62 -3.24
C PHE A 290 6.95 11.37 -4.64
N ILE A 291 6.90 10.10 -5.05
CA ILE A 291 6.33 9.67 -6.33
C ILE A 291 4.96 9.06 -6.02
N THR A 292 3.91 9.73 -6.49
CA THR A 292 2.51 9.36 -6.27
C THR A 292 1.79 9.17 -7.59
N GLU A 293 0.57 8.65 -7.55
CA GLU A 293 -0.28 8.58 -8.74
C GLU A 293 -0.77 9.95 -9.24
N ASP A 294 -0.60 11.00 -8.43
CA ASP A 294 -0.86 12.40 -8.83
C ASP A 294 0.41 13.09 -9.39
N GLY A 295 1.51 12.35 -9.51
CA GLY A 295 2.81 12.84 -9.94
C GLY A 295 3.79 13.06 -8.79
N LEU A 296 4.78 13.93 -9.03
CA LEU A 296 5.82 14.24 -8.06
C LEU A 296 5.35 15.30 -7.06
N VAL A 297 5.57 15.00 -5.78
CA VAL A 297 5.32 15.93 -4.66
C VAL A 297 6.65 16.17 -3.97
N SER A 298 7.12 17.42 -3.97
CA SER A 298 8.28 17.82 -3.17
C SER A 298 7.91 17.92 -1.69
N PRO A 299 8.86 17.75 -0.75
CA PRO A 299 8.58 17.83 0.68
C PRO A 299 7.82 19.10 1.09
N ASP A 300 8.17 20.25 0.53
CA ASP A 300 7.51 21.55 0.82
C ASP A 300 6.04 21.62 0.36
N LYS A 301 5.60 20.70 -0.51
CA LYS A 301 4.23 20.62 -1.03
C LYS A 301 3.40 19.51 -0.38
N VAL A 302 3.96 18.74 0.55
CA VAL A 302 3.24 17.62 1.18
C VAL A 302 2.00 18.15 1.91
N ARG A 303 2.13 19.17 2.76
CA ARG A 303 1.01 19.79 3.48
C ARG A 303 -0.13 20.20 2.56
N THR A 304 0.17 20.93 1.48
CA THR A 304 -0.84 21.37 0.51
C THR A 304 -1.48 20.18 -0.22
N SER A 305 -0.71 19.13 -0.52
CA SER A 305 -1.22 17.91 -1.14
C SER A 305 -2.15 17.13 -0.22
N VAL A 306 -1.79 17.00 1.07
CA VAL A 306 -2.64 16.39 2.10
C VAL A 306 -3.96 17.16 2.22
N GLN A 307 -3.92 18.49 2.32
CA GLN A 307 -5.14 19.30 2.38
C GLN A 307 -6.03 19.14 1.13
N ARG A 308 -5.42 18.93 -0.05
CA ARG A 308 -6.16 18.67 -1.28
C ARG A 308 -6.83 17.29 -1.29
N TRP A 309 -6.16 16.26 -0.75
CA TRP A 309 -6.68 14.88 -0.78
C TRP A 309 -7.67 14.58 0.34
N PHE A 310 -7.51 15.21 1.50
CA PHE A 310 -8.27 14.93 2.72
C PHE A 310 -9.19 16.09 3.15
N GLY A 311 -9.14 17.24 2.48
CA GLY A 311 -9.87 18.45 2.90
C GLY A 311 -9.08 19.30 3.91
N LYS A 312 -9.73 20.32 4.48
CA LYS A 312 -9.06 21.21 5.45
C LYS A 312 -8.61 20.41 6.68
N ALA A 313 -7.34 20.55 7.06
CA ALA A 313 -6.76 19.96 8.26
C ALA A 313 -7.36 20.56 9.54
N ARG A 314 -7.55 19.69 10.55
CA ARG A 314 -7.98 19.91 11.96
C ARG A 314 -9.11 20.93 12.16
N THR A 315 -10.33 20.45 12.37
CA THR A 315 -11.16 20.99 13.47
C THR A 315 -10.79 20.23 14.74
N ASP A 316 -10.83 20.94 15.86
CA ASP A 316 -10.31 20.56 17.18
C ASP A 316 -10.73 19.17 17.68
N HIS A 317 -9.96 18.63 18.63
CA HIS A 317 -10.16 17.36 19.31
C HIS A 317 -11.64 16.96 19.51
N SER A 318 -12.13 16.08 18.64
CA SER A 318 -13.34 15.29 18.88
C SER A 318 -13.22 13.95 18.16
N ASP A 319 -13.88 12.93 18.71
CA ASP A 319 -13.94 11.52 18.30
C ASP A 319 -14.43 11.27 16.86
N ASP A 320 -13.84 11.91 15.84
CA ASP A 320 -14.10 11.56 14.45
C ASP A 320 -13.28 10.31 14.11
N THR A 321 -13.88 9.15 14.40
CA THR A 321 -13.37 7.81 14.08
C THR A 321 -13.04 7.64 12.58
N TYR A 322 -13.57 8.52 11.73
CA TYR A 322 -13.38 8.51 10.28
C TYR A 322 -12.93 9.88 9.78
N GLN A 323 -11.62 10.07 9.62
CA GLN A 323 -11.14 11.17 8.80
C GLN A 323 -11.42 10.85 7.32
N LEU A 324 -12.26 11.65 6.69
CA LEU A 324 -12.69 11.46 5.31
C LEU A 324 -11.47 11.51 4.38
N TYR A 325 -11.05 10.35 3.85
CA TYR A 325 -10.21 10.32 2.65
C TYR A 325 -11.08 10.82 1.49
N THR A 326 -11.00 12.12 1.20
CA THR A 326 -12.00 12.77 0.34
C THR A 326 -11.74 12.67 -1.15
N LYS A 327 -10.55 12.24 -1.61
CA LYS A 327 -10.03 12.41 -2.99
C LYS A 327 -11.17 12.37 -4.02
N ALA A 328 -11.68 13.55 -4.33
CA ALA A 328 -12.77 13.72 -5.28
C ALA A 328 -12.21 13.38 -6.65
N HIS A 329 -12.88 12.46 -7.35
CA HIS A 329 -12.51 12.07 -8.69
C HIS A 329 -12.59 13.27 -9.64
N HIS A 330 -11.50 13.99 -9.82
CA HIS A 330 -11.28 14.73 -11.06
C HIS A 330 -10.90 13.70 -12.13
N HIS A 331 -11.94 13.10 -12.72
CA HIS A 331 -11.82 12.37 -13.97
C HIS A 331 -11.06 13.25 -14.98
N ARG A 332 -9.80 12.91 -15.28
CA ARG A 332 -9.40 12.99 -16.68
C ARG A 332 -10.26 11.95 -17.38
N ARG A 333 -11.14 12.40 -18.28
CA ARG A 333 -12.06 11.56 -19.05
C ARG A 333 -11.32 10.35 -19.60
N THR A 334 -11.62 9.18 -19.04
CA THR A 334 -11.50 7.91 -19.74
C THR A 334 -12.89 7.29 -19.63
N ASP A 335 -13.61 7.25 -20.74
CA ASP A 335 -14.92 6.63 -20.84
C ASP A 335 -14.79 5.14 -20.51
N VAL A 336 -15.06 4.77 -19.26
CA VAL A 336 -15.25 3.37 -18.86
C VAL A 336 -16.75 3.12 -18.95
N ALA A 337 -17.15 2.41 -20.01
CA ALA A 337 -18.52 1.95 -20.18
C ALA A 337 -18.92 1.03 -19.00
N PRO A 338 -20.19 1.07 -18.56
CA PRO A 338 -20.67 0.19 -17.50
C PRO A 338 -20.53 -1.28 -17.92
N VAL A 339 -19.98 -2.09 -17.02
CA VAL A 339 -19.88 -3.54 -17.17
C VAL A 339 -21.29 -4.12 -17.10
N THR A 340 -21.93 -4.32 -18.25
CA THR A 340 -23.15 -5.11 -18.36
C THR A 340 -22.78 -6.60 -18.29
N HIS A 341 -23.35 -7.31 -17.34
CA HIS A 341 -23.28 -8.78 -17.28
C HIS A 341 -23.88 -9.37 -18.55
N CYS A 342 -23.05 -10.03 -19.37
CA CYS A 342 -23.50 -10.88 -20.47
C CYS A 342 -23.55 -12.33 -19.98
N THR A 343 -24.76 -12.88 -19.86
CA THR A 343 -25.08 -14.21 -19.33
C THR A 343 -24.80 -15.36 -20.30
N CYS A 344 -23.83 -15.25 -21.21
CA CYS A 344 -23.72 -16.20 -22.34
C CYS A 344 -22.50 -17.13 -22.34
N CYS A 345 -21.67 -17.18 -21.30
CA CYS A 345 -20.53 -18.10 -21.25
C CYS A 345 -20.47 -18.86 -19.94
N SER A 346 -21.38 -19.82 -19.80
CA SER A 346 -21.18 -21.01 -18.98
C SER A 346 -20.99 -22.19 -19.94
N LEU A 347 -20.07 -23.09 -19.60
CA LEU A 347 -19.87 -24.43 -20.20
C LEU A 347 -19.04 -24.51 -21.51
N HIS A 348 -17.71 -24.69 -21.40
CA HIS A 348 -17.08 -25.99 -21.73
C HIS A 348 -15.58 -25.99 -21.42
N LEU A 349 -15.17 -26.99 -20.64
CA LEU A 349 -13.80 -27.42 -20.40
C LEU A 349 -13.29 -28.28 -21.57
N LEU A 350 -11.95 -28.30 -21.72
CA LEU A 350 -11.08 -29.34 -22.29
C LEU A 350 -10.61 -29.25 -23.77
N LEU A 351 -9.26 -29.19 -23.84
CA LEU A 351 -8.34 -29.76 -24.84
C LEU A 351 -7.90 -28.93 -26.07
N THR A 352 -6.59 -28.60 -26.04
CA THR A 352 -5.58 -28.53 -27.12
C THR A 352 -5.82 -27.63 -28.36
N ALA A 353 -4.91 -26.64 -28.48
CA ALA A 353 -4.51 -25.75 -29.60
C ALA A 353 -4.53 -26.33 -31.05
N PRO A 354 -4.30 -25.51 -32.12
CA PRO A 354 -4.47 -24.05 -32.30
C PRO A 354 -5.10 -23.61 -33.67
N VAL A 355 -5.33 -22.29 -33.79
CA VAL A 355 -5.54 -21.44 -34.99
C VAL A 355 -6.74 -21.72 -35.91
N ALA A 356 -7.74 -20.83 -35.87
CA ALA A 356 -8.51 -20.42 -37.05
C ALA A 356 -9.07 -19.01 -36.88
N HIS A 357 -8.87 -18.17 -37.90
CA HIS A 357 -9.40 -16.82 -38.04
C HIS A 357 -10.94 -16.78 -37.88
N CYS A 358 -11.45 -15.78 -37.15
CA CYS A 358 -12.85 -15.36 -37.25
C CYS A 358 -12.91 -13.91 -37.75
N THR A 359 -13.33 -13.78 -39.01
CA THR A 359 -13.67 -12.53 -39.69
C THR A 359 -15.11 -12.14 -39.36
N CYS A 360 -15.30 -11.13 -38.51
CA CYS A 360 -16.54 -10.36 -38.48
C CYS A 360 -16.27 -8.97 -37.87
N CYS A 361 -16.76 -7.94 -38.55
CA CYS A 361 -16.67 -6.50 -38.23
C CYS A 361 -15.54 -5.72 -38.92
N SER A 362 -15.66 -5.62 -40.25
CA SER A 362 -15.18 -4.49 -41.03
C SER A 362 -16.34 -3.52 -41.29
N LEU A 363 -16.04 -2.21 -41.20
CA LEU A 363 -16.81 -1.05 -41.68
C LEU A 363 -18.14 -0.71 -41.00
N HIS A 364 -18.17 0.41 -40.29
CA HIS A 364 -18.75 1.66 -40.81
C HIS A 364 -17.96 2.88 -40.25
N LEU A 365 -17.97 3.95 -41.05
CA LEU A 365 -17.19 5.18 -41.03
C LEU A 365 -17.06 5.93 -39.70
#